data_AF-A0A8C9SWV0-F1
#
_entry.id   AF-A0A8C9SWV0-F1
#
_cell.length_a   1.000
_cell.length_b   1.000
_cell.length_c   1.000
_cell.angle_alpha   90.00
_cell.angle_beta   90.00
_cell.angle_gamma   90.00
#
_symmetry.space_group_name_H-M   'P 1'
#
loop_
_entity.id
_entity.type
_entity.pdbx_description
1 polymer ?
#
loop_
_entity_poly.entity_id
_entity_poly.type
_entity_poly.pdbx_seq_one_letter_code
_entity_poly.pdbx_strand_id
1 'polypeptide(L)'
;MAVKAQVLYDFTAEPGNGELTVKEGETITITNQSIGGGWIEARNSHGETGLVPEEYVELHSMQPLHTGGNSVCFLRSSWSLHSQTSNGNDPWTAWNSDTSKNLASVRNSWMSTDQEHPQAYQGPGKTAMDDDEWDDEWDDTRSSACYAEVDLEAAEEGATNRTEVQGPTRKITLNKFPGFSKSGPELYLLAKMLPKGKEKISVYMGEVGPVWLYPEVQMECLVADPKKGSKMYGLKSYIEYQVTPSTTNRPVNHRYKHFDWLYERLLEKYGSAIPIPSLPDKQVTGRFDEDFIKLRMERLQSWMSRMCRHPIVSNSEVLQLFLNHQDEKDWKLGKRKAEKDETVGVMIFSQIEAEAPELGLDEVERKCESFSRFTKAMDDKVKDLLAVGHDHWKRCTGPLPKQYQKIAKAFQNLSTVFSSSGYQGESTLTDALTATGKTYEEIATIISEQPKKDLHFLVETNLEYKGILGCFPETITVHKAAIDKLKDADKLVATNKISPHDKPVMAKRVSNMSYALQAEMNHFHSNRIHDYNRVMQFYLEEQVKLYETIAGKLRAALQQYTTL
;
A
#
# COMPACT_ATOMS: atom_id res chain seq x y z
N MET A 1 40.89 17.92 -12.64
CA MET A 1 41.46 17.86 -11.28
C MET A 1 40.46 17.14 -10.40
N ALA A 2 40.89 16.17 -9.60
CA ALA A 2 39.98 15.44 -8.72
C ALA A 2 39.53 16.39 -7.58
N VAL A 3 38.23 16.62 -7.46
CA VAL A 3 37.67 17.50 -6.44
C VAL A 3 37.69 16.75 -5.11
N LYS A 4 38.31 17.34 -4.08
CA LYS A 4 38.36 16.76 -2.74
C LYS A 4 37.36 17.46 -1.83
N ALA A 5 36.74 16.68 -0.95
CA ALA A 5 35.82 17.17 0.06
C ALA A 5 36.24 16.65 1.44
N GLN A 6 35.97 17.43 2.49
CA GLN A 6 36.16 17.01 3.87
C GLN A 6 34.82 16.58 4.45
N VAL A 7 34.78 15.45 5.14
CA VAL A 7 33.58 14.91 5.77
C VAL A 7 33.31 15.67 7.07
N LEU A 8 32.11 16.20 7.22
CA LEU A 8 31.67 17.01 8.37
C LEU A 8 31.04 16.18 9.49
N TYR A 9 30.48 15.01 9.17
CA TYR A 9 29.78 14.15 10.12
C TYR A 9 30.04 12.68 9.80
N ASP A 10 30.06 11.83 10.84
CA ASP A 10 30.11 10.38 10.67
C ASP A 10 28.89 9.88 9.89
N PHE A 11 29.13 9.00 8.91
CA PHE A 11 28.08 8.35 8.12
C PHE A 11 28.43 6.88 7.93
N THR A 12 27.53 5.99 8.34
CA THR A 12 27.72 4.53 8.22
C THR A 12 26.84 4.01 7.09
N ALA A 13 27.45 3.38 6.09
CA ALA A 13 26.72 2.77 4.99
C ALA A 13 25.89 1.57 5.45
N GLU A 14 24.64 1.46 4.99
CA GLU A 14 23.87 0.23 5.20
C GLU A 14 24.31 -0.87 4.20
N PRO A 15 24.36 -2.16 4.60
CA PRO A 15 24.76 -3.22 3.71
C PRO A 15 23.86 -3.35 2.47
N GLY A 16 24.45 -3.22 1.27
CA GLY A 16 23.78 -3.56 0.00
C GLY A 16 23.12 -2.42 -0.77
N ASN A 17 23.27 -1.16 -0.33
CA ASN A 17 22.68 0.01 -0.99
C ASN A 17 23.67 0.88 -1.79
N GLY A 18 24.97 0.52 -1.82
CA GLY A 18 26.00 1.27 -2.54
C GLY A 18 26.46 2.55 -1.85
N GLU A 19 26.16 2.73 -0.56
CA GLU A 19 26.66 3.82 0.26
C GLU A 19 28.11 3.60 0.71
N LEU A 20 28.78 4.69 1.05
CA LEU A 20 30.17 4.70 1.52
C LEU A 20 30.24 5.13 2.98
N THR A 21 30.74 4.27 3.86
CA THR A 21 31.01 4.63 5.26
C THR A 21 32.15 5.66 5.29
N VAL A 22 31.90 6.80 5.92
CA VAL A 22 32.87 7.90 6.09
C VAL A 22 32.85 8.40 7.53
N LYS A 23 33.98 8.91 8.00
CA LYS A 23 34.12 9.49 9.35
C LYS A 23 34.36 10.99 9.28
N GLU A 24 33.87 11.72 10.28
CA GLU A 24 34.13 13.14 10.46
C GLU A 24 35.64 13.42 10.38
N GLY A 25 36.01 14.42 9.59
CA GLY A 25 37.39 14.79 9.31
C GLY A 25 38.08 14.01 8.19
N GLU A 26 37.49 12.93 7.65
CA GLU A 26 38.05 12.20 6.51
C GLU A 26 38.04 13.05 5.24
N THR A 27 39.09 12.96 4.41
CA THR A 27 39.13 13.58 3.08
C THR A 27 38.75 12.56 2.02
N ILE A 28 37.65 12.80 1.31
CA ILE A 28 37.17 11.96 0.22
C ILE A 28 37.33 12.65 -1.13
N THR A 29 37.39 11.86 -2.20
CA THR A 29 37.49 12.36 -3.57
C THR A 29 36.15 12.21 -4.27
N ILE A 30 35.58 13.32 -4.76
CA ILE A 30 34.29 13.32 -5.43
C ILE A 30 34.44 12.79 -6.86
N THR A 31 33.68 11.74 -7.20
CA THR A 31 33.67 11.11 -8.52
C THR A 31 32.49 11.58 -9.36
N ASN A 32 31.33 11.85 -8.76
CA ASN A 32 30.14 12.36 -9.45
C ASN A 32 29.24 13.22 -8.54
N GLN A 33 28.98 14.47 -8.93
CA GLN A 33 28.09 15.41 -8.21
C GLN A 33 26.66 15.46 -8.78
N SER A 34 26.39 14.82 -9.92
CA SER A 34 25.11 14.93 -10.64
C SER A 34 24.18 13.75 -10.39
N ILE A 35 24.23 13.15 -9.20
CA ILE A 35 23.35 12.02 -8.81
C ILE A 35 21.92 12.52 -8.50
N GLY A 36 21.78 13.75 -7.99
CA GLY A 36 20.49 14.35 -7.63
C GLY A 36 19.95 13.83 -6.29
N GLY A 37 18.97 14.55 -5.71
CA GLY A 37 18.32 14.13 -4.46
C GLY A 37 19.16 14.29 -3.19
N GLY A 38 20.20 15.13 -3.20
CA GLY A 38 21.05 15.42 -2.03
C GLY A 38 22.19 14.43 -1.78
N TRP A 39 22.58 13.66 -2.80
CA TRP A 39 23.65 12.65 -2.73
C TRP A 39 24.78 12.95 -3.72
N ILE A 40 25.98 12.56 -3.31
CA ILE A 40 27.20 12.63 -4.13
C ILE A 40 27.87 11.25 -4.15
N GLU A 41 28.50 10.90 -5.26
CA GLU A 41 29.37 9.73 -5.33
C GLU A 41 30.80 10.17 -5.00
N ALA A 42 31.42 9.47 -4.05
CA ALA A 42 32.76 9.77 -3.60
C ALA A 42 33.57 8.48 -3.41
N ARG A 43 34.90 8.66 -3.34
CA ARG A 43 35.88 7.62 -3.04
C ARG A 43 36.64 7.95 -1.77
N ASN A 44 36.65 7.02 -0.81
CA ASN A 44 37.37 7.19 0.45
C ASN A 44 38.88 6.93 0.31
N SER A 45 39.61 7.11 1.41
CA SER A 45 41.06 6.86 1.48
C SER A 45 41.44 5.38 1.29
N HIS A 46 40.50 4.46 1.52
CA HIS A 46 40.66 3.01 1.32
C HIS A 46 40.40 2.55 -0.13
N GLY A 47 40.01 3.47 -1.02
CA GLY A 47 39.73 3.19 -2.43
C GLY A 47 38.32 2.69 -2.73
N GLU A 48 37.46 2.59 -1.71
CA GLU A 48 36.06 2.22 -1.83
C GLU A 48 35.27 3.42 -2.39
N THR A 49 34.33 3.15 -3.30
CA THR A 49 33.50 4.17 -3.93
C THR A 49 32.05 3.89 -3.59
N GLY A 50 31.30 4.93 -3.23
CA GLY A 50 29.89 4.83 -2.91
C GLY A 50 29.26 6.20 -2.67
N LEU A 51 27.99 6.17 -2.29
CA LEU A 51 27.20 7.37 -2.08
C LEU A 51 27.39 7.93 -0.66
N VAL A 52 27.51 9.25 -0.56
CA VAL A 52 27.55 10.01 0.69
C VAL A 52 26.56 11.17 0.56
N PRO A 53 25.86 11.59 1.63
CA PRO A 53 25.00 12.77 1.58
C PRO A 53 25.81 14.03 1.25
N GLU A 54 25.27 14.90 0.39
CA GLU A 54 25.94 16.14 -0.05
C GLU A 54 26.21 17.09 1.13
N GLU A 55 25.28 17.17 2.08
CA GLU A 55 25.39 18.02 3.28
C GLU A 55 26.44 17.51 4.29
N TYR A 56 26.92 16.26 4.11
CA TYR A 56 27.89 15.65 5.01
C TYR A 56 29.33 15.94 4.59
N VAL A 57 29.53 16.68 3.49
CA VAL A 57 30.85 17.00 2.99
C VAL A 57 30.98 18.48 2.63
N GLU A 58 32.15 19.04 2.89
CA GLU A 58 32.51 20.40 2.50
C GLU A 58 33.56 20.37 1.39
N LEU A 59 33.23 20.96 0.24
CA LEU A 59 34.14 21.04 -0.90
C LEU A 59 35.25 22.05 -0.62
N HIS A 60 36.50 21.58 -0.63
CA HIS A 60 37.64 22.48 -0.58
C HIS A 60 37.91 23.06 -1.97
N SER A 61 37.37 24.26 -2.24
CA SER A 61 37.86 25.05 -3.38
C SER A 61 39.25 25.59 -3.03
N MET A 62 40.30 25.10 -3.68
CA MET A 62 41.57 25.81 -3.65
C MET A 62 41.41 27.10 -4.47
N GLN A 63 41.10 28.22 -3.80
CA GLN A 63 41.28 29.55 -4.39
C GLN A 63 42.71 30.02 -4.19
N PRO A 64 43.38 30.56 -5.24
CA PRO A 64 44.66 31.22 -5.09
C PRO A 64 44.51 32.52 -4.28
N LEU A 65 45.49 32.73 -3.39
CA LEU A 65 45.70 33.87 -2.51
C LEU A 65 45.54 35.23 -3.22
N HIS A 66 44.57 36.06 -2.83
CA HIS A 66 44.66 37.53 -2.99
C HIS A 66 43.94 38.28 -1.86
N THR A 67 44.57 39.39 -1.49
CA THR A 67 44.52 40.15 -0.24
C THR A 67 43.41 41.21 -0.16
N GLY A 68 42.71 41.26 0.99
CA GLY A 68 42.38 42.49 1.73
C GLY A 68 41.16 43.34 1.34
N GLY A 69 40.24 43.55 2.29
CA GLY A 69 39.35 44.72 2.33
C GLY A 69 37.97 44.49 2.97
N ASN A 70 37.80 44.98 4.20
CA ASN A 70 36.56 44.99 5.01
C ASN A 70 35.29 45.45 4.27
N SER A 71 34.14 44.80 4.55
CA SER A 71 32.97 45.46 5.17
C SER A 71 31.84 44.46 5.42
N VAL A 72 31.39 44.45 6.67
CA VAL A 72 30.08 43.97 7.10
C VAL A 72 28.99 44.88 6.56
N CYS A 73 27.86 44.33 6.11
CA CYS A 73 26.55 44.94 6.29
C CYS A 73 25.40 43.94 6.07
N PHE A 74 24.46 44.03 7.00
CA PHE A 74 23.15 43.41 7.07
C PHE A 74 22.29 43.67 5.82
N LEU A 75 21.31 42.81 5.55
CA LEU A 75 19.90 43.20 5.70
C LEU A 75 18.94 42.01 5.60
N ARG A 76 17.99 42.05 6.53
CA ARG A 76 16.79 41.23 6.71
C ARG A 76 15.61 42.04 6.18
N SER A 77 14.65 41.41 5.50
CA SER A 77 13.24 41.86 5.37
C SER A 77 12.47 40.74 4.67
N SER A 78 11.60 39.98 5.34
CA SER A 78 10.27 40.30 5.90
C SER A 78 9.21 40.61 4.84
N TRP A 79 8.19 39.75 4.84
CA TRP A 79 6.99 39.74 4.00
C TRP A 79 6.10 40.96 4.21
N SER A 80 5.32 41.29 3.18
CA SER A 80 3.97 41.81 3.33
C SER A 80 3.08 41.44 2.15
N LEU A 81 1.90 40.98 2.53
CA LEU A 81 0.77 40.44 1.77
C LEU A 81 -0.04 41.57 1.10
N HIS A 82 -0.61 41.33 -0.07
CA HIS A 82 -1.86 41.97 -0.51
C HIS A 82 -2.74 40.94 -1.23
N SER A 83 -3.99 40.84 -0.77
CA SER A 83 -5.09 40.07 -1.34
C SER A 83 -5.81 40.84 -2.45
N GLN A 84 -6.37 40.15 -3.45
CA GLN A 84 -7.83 40.16 -3.74
C GLN A 84 -8.23 39.27 -4.96
N THR A 85 -9.22 38.40 -4.69
CA THR A 85 -10.41 37.96 -5.47
C THR A 85 -10.34 37.24 -6.83
N SER A 86 -10.94 36.03 -6.78
CA SER A 86 -11.82 35.29 -7.73
C SER A 86 -11.38 35.00 -9.18
N ASN A 87 -11.19 33.72 -9.50
CA ASN A 87 -12.12 32.90 -10.30
C ASN A 87 -11.59 31.45 -10.37
N GLY A 88 -12.51 30.49 -10.55
CA GLY A 88 -12.21 29.06 -10.56
C GLY A 88 -11.21 28.67 -11.64
N ASN A 89 -10.18 27.91 -11.24
CA ASN A 89 -9.24 27.26 -12.14
C ASN A 89 -9.21 25.75 -11.88
N ASP A 90 -9.62 25.04 -12.92
CA ASP A 90 -9.46 23.60 -13.14
C ASP A 90 -7.96 23.25 -13.21
N PRO A 91 -7.44 22.24 -12.46
CA PRO A 91 -5.99 22.08 -12.26
C PRO A 91 -5.26 21.31 -13.39
N TRP A 92 -5.86 21.11 -14.57
CA TRP A 92 -5.27 20.29 -15.64
C TRP A 92 -4.47 21.05 -16.74
N THR A 93 -4.27 22.37 -16.64
CA THR A 93 -3.67 23.15 -17.74
C THR A 93 -2.14 23.31 -17.71
N ALA A 94 -1.38 22.56 -16.91
CA ALA A 94 0.07 22.74 -16.81
C ALA A 94 0.93 21.70 -17.56
N TRP A 95 0.35 20.92 -18.48
CA TRP A 95 1.11 20.00 -19.33
C TRP A 95 1.09 20.48 -20.78
N ASN A 96 2.01 21.39 -21.12
CA ASN A 96 2.70 21.46 -22.41
C ASN A 96 3.70 22.62 -22.41
N SER A 97 4.99 22.30 -22.27
CA SER A 97 6.06 23.06 -22.91
C SER A 97 7.31 22.17 -23.04
N ASP A 98 7.79 22.13 -24.28
CA ASP A 98 8.85 21.31 -24.83
C ASP A 98 10.14 21.23 -24.01
N THR A 99 10.75 20.04 -23.95
CA THR A 99 12.18 19.86 -24.27
C THR A 99 12.42 18.44 -24.77
N SER A 100 12.31 18.26 -26.09
CA SER A 100 12.93 17.12 -26.77
C SER A 100 14.44 17.38 -26.94
N LYS A 101 15.30 16.55 -26.33
CA LYS A 101 16.61 16.11 -26.87
C LYS A 101 17.28 15.06 -25.98
N ASN A 102 17.56 13.90 -26.59
CA ASN A 102 18.56 12.89 -26.23
C ASN A 102 18.51 12.19 -24.87
N LEU A 103 17.97 10.96 -24.84
CA LEU A 103 18.77 9.78 -24.45
C LEU A 103 18.12 8.51 -25.02
N ALA A 104 18.68 8.04 -26.13
CA ALA A 104 18.53 6.64 -26.53
C ALA A 104 19.45 5.78 -25.65
N SER A 105 19.00 4.56 -25.34
CA SER A 105 19.68 3.48 -24.62
C SER A 105 19.35 3.32 -23.14
N VAL A 106 18.20 2.72 -22.84
CA VAL A 106 18.13 1.60 -21.88
C VAL A 106 17.13 0.57 -22.44
N ARG A 107 17.64 -0.65 -22.66
CA ARG A 107 16.94 -1.82 -23.19
C ARG A 107 16.17 -2.49 -22.04
N ASN A 108 14.84 -2.36 -22.01
CA ASN A 108 14.01 -3.13 -21.07
C ASN A 108 13.69 -4.51 -21.65
N SER A 109 14.32 -5.53 -21.05
CA SER A 109 14.14 -6.95 -21.35
C SER A 109 13.11 -7.55 -20.39
N TRP A 110 11.85 -7.61 -20.79
CA TRP A 110 10.82 -8.42 -20.13
C TRP A 110 10.22 -9.32 -21.20
N MET A 111 10.85 -10.48 -21.43
CA MET A 111 10.27 -11.60 -22.15
C MET A 111 10.03 -12.74 -21.17
N SER A 112 8.85 -13.35 -21.30
CA SER A 112 8.41 -14.55 -20.62
C SER A 112 9.15 -15.78 -21.13
N THR A 113 9.53 -16.67 -20.22
CA THR A 113 9.66 -18.11 -20.49
C THR A 113 9.10 -18.88 -19.30
N ASP A 114 8.10 -19.71 -19.57
CA ASP A 114 7.55 -20.74 -18.69
C ASP A 114 8.61 -21.81 -18.37
N GLN A 115 8.76 -22.16 -17.09
CA GLN A 115 8.96 -23.56 -16.62
C GLN A 115 8.96 -23.64 -15.08
N GLU A 116 7.99 -24.41 -14.57
CA GLU A 116 8.00 -25.24 -13.34
C GLU A 116 8.29 -24.58 -11.96
N HIS A 117 7.21 -24.45 -11.18
CA HIS A 117 7.20 -24.10 -9.75
C HIS A 117 7.82 -25.20 -8.85
N PRO A 118 8.62 -24.78 -7.86
CA PRO A 118 8.34 -25.21 -6.49
C PRO A 118 8.31 -24.05 -5.49
N GLN A 119 7.30 -24.10 -4.63
CA GLN A 119 7.18 -23.54 -3.28
C GLN A 119 7.39 -22.03 -3.05
N ALA A 120 6.36 -21.47 -2.38
CA ALA A 120 6.24 -20.11 -1.91
C ALA A 120 7.48 -19.60 -1.16
N TYR A 121 8.01 -18.49 -1.67
CA TYR A 121 9.06 -17.72 -1.05
C TYR A 121 8.51 -17.01 0.19
N GLN A 122 9.11 -17.33 1.32
CA GLN A 122 8.93 -16.68 2.62
C GLN A 122 9.46 -15.24 2.55
N GLY A 123 8.80 -14.33 3.25
CA GLY A 123 9.18 -12.92 3.33
C GLY A 123 10.63 -12.72 3.79
N PRO A 124 11.27 -11.60 3.43
CA PRO A 124 12.63 -11.32 3.83
C PRO A 124 12.71 -11.15 5.36
N GLY A 125 13.58 -11.94 5.96
CA GLY A 125 13.99 -11.82 7.35
C GLY A 125 14.56 -10.43 7.63
N LYS A 126 14.17 -9.92 8.79
CA LYS A 126 14.67 -8.72 9.43
C LYS A 126 16.19 -8.80 9.60
N THR A 127 16.90 -7.89 8.97
CA THR A 127 18.07 -7.23 9.57
C THR A 127 17.70 -5.76 9.72
N ALA A 128 17.21 -5.40 10.90
CA ALA A 128 17.25 -4.04 11.39
C ALA A 128 17.35 -4.16 12.90
N MET A 129 18.52 -3.80 13.41
CA MET A 129 18.85 -3.73 14.82
C MET A 129 17.87 -2.78 15.52
N ASP A 130 17.59 -3.11 16.77
CA ASP A 130 16.78 -2.32 17.69
C ASP A 130 17.31 -0.88 17.77
N ASP A 131 16.40 0.08 17.54
CA ASP A 131 16.62 1.52 17.68
C ASP A 131 15.52 2.12 18.59
N ASP A 132 14.98 1.29 19.49
CA ASP A 132 13.90 1.62 20.44
C ASP A 132 14.41 1.82 21.88
N GLU A 133 15.73 1.91 22.11
CA GLU A 133 16.32 2.11 23.47
C GLU A 133 16.66 3.57 23.83
N TRP A 134 16.46 4.54 22.93
CA TRP A 134 16.90 5.94 23.16
C TRP A 134 15.78 6.91 23.60
N ASP A 135 14.54 6.45 23.81
CA ASP A 135 13.38 7.33 24.02
C ASP A 135 12.99 7.56 25.50
N ASP A 136 13.61 6.91 26.49
CA ASP A 136 13.06 6.87 27.87
C ASP A 136 13.99 7.32 29.04
N GLU A 137 15.25 7.74 28.85
CA GLU A 137 16.17 7.96 30.00
C GLU A 137 16.46 9.42 30.43
N TRP A 138 15.91 10.45 29.79
CA TRP A 138 16.34 11.85 30.05
C TRP A 138 15.42 12.70 30.93
N ASP A 139 14.47 12.11 31.64
CA ASP A 139 13.58 12.88 32.51
C ASP A 139 13.22 12.14 33.80
N ASP A 140 14.22 11.80 34.62
CA ASP A 140 14.02 11.58 36.06
C ASP A 140 15.33 11.75 36.84
N THR A 141 15.65 12.99 37.21
CA THR A 141 16.57 13.22 38.32
C THR A 141 15.79 13.26 39.64
N ARG A 142 16.31 12.46 40.60
CA ARG A 142 16.25 12.62 42.06
C ARG A 142 15.10 11.88 42.78
N SER A 143 15.43 10.70 43.34
CA SER A 143 15.64 10.54 44.79
C SER A 143 16.00 9.10 45.22
N SER A 144 17.18 8.97 45.83
CA SER A 144 17.53 8.21 47.04
C SER A 144 17.18 6.71 47.22
N ALA A 145 18.27 5.92 47.19
CA ALA A 145 18.71 4.92 48.17
C ALA A 145 18.03 3.53 48.27
N CYS A 146 18.91 2.49 48.32
CA CYS A 146 19.04 1.51 49.42
C CYS A 146 18.99 0.02 49.03
N TYR A 147 20.21 -0.56 48.90
CA TYR A 147 20.70 -1.87 49.39
C TYR A 147 20.30 -3.24 48.79
N ALA A 148 21.40 -4.00 48.55
CA ALA A 148 21.68 -5.40 48.93
C ALA A 148 21.81 -6.44 47.81
N GLU A 149 23.07 -6.61 47.40
CA GLU A 149 23.83 -7.86 47.15
C GLU A 149 23.18 -9.19 47.54
N VAL A 150 23.41 -10.21 46.70
CA VAL A 150 24.23 -11.38 47.09
C VAL A 150 24.81 -12.10 45.87
N ASP A 151 26.12 -12.33 45.97
CA ASP A 151 27.03 -13.11 45.12
C ASP A 151 26.71 -14.62 45.05
N LEU A 152 27.26 -15.32 44.04
CA LEU A 152 28.35 -16.32 44.23
C LEU A 152 28.70 -17.10 42.94
N GLU A 153 29.82 -16.67 42.36
CA GLU A 153 31.06 -17.38 41.96
C GLU A 153 31.15 -18.87 41.53
N ALA A 154 31.96 -19.02 40.46
CA ALA A 154 33.10 -19.94 40.24
C ALA A 154 32.89 -21.42 39.82
N ALA A 155 33.49 -21.82 38.67
CA ALA A 155 34.90 -22.27 38.62
C ALA A 155 35.33 -22.80 37.23
N GLU A 156 36.61 -22.55 36.93
CA GLU A 156 37.58 -22.98 35.89
C GLU A 156 37.67 -24.51 35.63
N GLU A 157 38.35 -25.13 34.64
CA GLU A 157 39.43 -24.81 33.67
C GLU A 157 39.58 -26.01 32.67
N GLY A 158 40.28 -25.86 31.53
CA GLY A 158 41.16 -26.93 31.00
C GLY A 158 40.96 -27.62 29.61
N ALA A 159 41.33 -26.91 28.53
CA ALA A 159 42.16 -27.29 27.35
C ALA A 159 41.96 -28.55 26.40
N THR A 160 41.98 -28.19 25.09
CA THR A 160 42.52 -28.86 23.86
C THR A 160 41.88 -30.11 23.22
N ASN A 161 41.31 -29.96 22.02
CA ASN A 161 41.89 -30.44 20.74
C ASN A 161 41.02 -30.06 19.52
N ARG A 162 41.66 -29.73 18.39
CA ARG A 162 41.04 -29.43 17.09
C ARG A 162 40.81 -30.72 16.28
N THR A 163 39.60 -30.92 15.77
CA THR A 163 39.35 -31.66 14.51
C THR A 163 37.98 -31.22 13.95
N GLU A 164 37.92 -30.97 12.64
CA GLU A 164 36.71 -30.61 11.89
C GLU A 164 35.57 -31.62 12.09
N VAL A 165 34.41 -31.13 12.54
CA VAL A 165 33.15 -31.88 12.55
C VAL A 165 32.01 -30.91 12.22
N GLN A 166 31.21 -31.29 11.23
CA GLN A 166 29.94 -30.68 10.85
C GLN A 166 29.07 -30.42 12.08
N GLY A 167 28.76 -29.15 12.32
CA GLY A 167 27.98 -28.70 13.47
C GLY A 167 26.51 -29.14 13.40
N PRO A 168 25.90 -29.49 14.55
CA PRO A 168 24.56 -30.04 14.61
C PRO A 168 23.54 -28.95 14.34
N THR A 169 22.58 -29.23 13.46
CA THR A 169 21.31 -28.49 13.37
C THR A 169 20.53 -28.73 14.67
N ARG A 170 20.86 -27.95 15.70
CA ARG A 170 20.02 -27.79 16.88
C ARG A 170 18.77 -27.05 16.43
N LYS A 171 17.74 -27.83 16.12
CA LYS A 171 16.36 -27.39 16.06
C LYS A 171 16.03 -26.75 17.40
N ILE A 172 16.14 -25.43 17.49
CA ILE A 172 15.68 -24.69 18.66
C ILE A 172 14.17 -24.60 18.51
N THR A 173 13.54 -25.48 19.26
CA THR A 173 12.13 -25.53 19.62
C THR A 173 11.56 -24.14 19.85
N LEU A 174 10.49 -23.84 19.11
CA LEU A 174 9.56 -22.73 19.33
C LEU A 174 8.81 -22.96 20.65
N ASN A 175 9.50 -22.79 21.77
CA ASN A 175 8.97 -22.79 23.11
C ASN A 175 9.77 -21.77 23.92
N LYS A 176 9.21 -20.58 24.14
CA LYS A 176 9.33 -19.76 25.37
C LYS A 176 8.68 -18.37 25.22
N PHE A 177 7.36 -18.36 25.20
CA PHE A 177 6.59 -17.60 26.19
C PHE A 177 5.83 -18.63 27.03
N PRO A 178 5.74 -18.50 28.36
CA PRO A 178 4.93 -19.43 29.16
C PRO A 178 3.45 -19.13 28.89
N GLY A 179 2.84 -19.74 27.86
CA GLY A 179 1.38 -19.80 27.73
C GLY A 179 0.75 -19.86 26.33
N PHE A 180 1.40 -19.38 25.26
CA PHE A 180 0.73 -19.21 23.96
C PHE A 180 1.51 -19.85 22.80
N SER A 181 1.35 -21.17 22.64
CA SER A 181 1.85 -21.94 21.48
C SER A 181 0.75 -22.75 20.78
N LYS A 182 -0.49 -22.27 20.79
CA LYS A 182 -1.58 -22.84 19.99
C LYS A 182 -2.18 -21.72 19.17
N SER A 183 -1.86 -21.60 17.88
CA SER A 183 -2.54 -20.64 16.99
C SER A 183 -3.68 -21.29 16.20
N GLY A 184 -4.00 -22.55 16.49
CA GLY A 184 -5.05 -23.31 15.82
C GLY A 184 -6.46 -23.01 16.34
N PRO A 185 -7.51 -23.38 15.58
CA PRO A 185 -8.90 -23.20 15.99
C PRO A 185 -9.25 -23.88 17.32
N GLU A 186 -8.46 -24.89 17.73
CA GLU A 186 -8.54 -25.54 19.03
C GLU A 186 -8.47 -24.61 20.24
N LEU A 187 -7.80 -23.45 20.14
CA LEU A 187 -7.83 -22.43 21.18
C LEU A 187 -9.25 -22.01 21.51
N TYR A 188 -10.03 -21.70 20.47
CA TYR A 188 -11.40 -21.27 20.62
C TYR A 188 -12.32 -22.47 20.88
N LEU A 189 -12.19 -23.54 20.10
CA LEU A 189 -13.07 -24.70 20.19
C LEU A 189 -13.06 -25.38 21.57
N LEU A 190 -11.91 -25.40 22.26
CA LEU A 190 -11.74 -26.07 23.56
C LEU A 190 -11.53 -25.10 24.72
N ALA A 191 -11.67 -23.79 24.52
CA ALA A 191 -11.54 -22.81 25.60
C ALA A 191 -12.55 -23.10 26.73
N LYS A 192 -12.03 -23.29 27.95
CA LYS A 192 -12.85 -23.50 29.16
C LYS A 192 -13.47 -22.21 29.68
N MET A 193 -12.73 -21.11 29.56
CA MET A 193 -13.19 -19.77 29.87
C MET A 193 -12.96 -18.90 28.64
N LEU A 194 -14.02 -18.26 28.17
CA LEU A 194 -13.91 -17.25 27.12
C LEU A 194 -13.61 -15.89 27.77
N PRO A 195 -12.78 -15.04 27.14
CA PRO A 195 -12.58 -13.68 27.59
C PRO A 195 -13.93 -12.97 27.75
N LYS A 196 -14.15 -12.26 28.85
CA LYS A 196 -15.33 -11.43 29.04
C LYS A 196 -15.20 -10.18 28.16
N GLY A 197 -15.68 -10.27 26.92
CA GLY A 197 -15.82 -9.11 26.04
C GLY A 197 -16.89 -8.14 26.57
N LYS A 198 -16.66 -6.84 26.40
CA LYS A 198 -17.66 -5.80 26.74
C LYS A 198 -18.78 -5.68 25.69
N GLU A 199 -18.55 -6.17 24.48
CA GLU A 199 -19.44 -5.97 23.33
C GLU A 199 -19.62 -7.30 22.59
N LYS A 200 -20.89 -7.68 22.36
CA LYS A 200 -21.24 -8.89 21.61
C LYS A 200 -21.51 -8.52 20.15
N ILE A 201 -20.89 -9.23 19.22
CA ILE A 201 -21.14 -9.11 17.79
C ILE A 201 -22.25 -10.09 17.43
N SER A 202 -23.42 -9.57 17.08
CA SER A 202 -24.59 -10.40 16.78
C SER A 202 -24.71 -10.66 15.27
N VAL A 203 -25.01 -11.90 14.90
CA VAL A 203 -25.34 -12.30 13.52
C VAL A 203 -26.83 -12.57 13.43
N TYR A 204 -27.49 -11.92 12.49
CA TYR A 204 -28.94 -11.96 12.30
C TYR A 204 -29.31 -12.74 11.05
N MET A 205 -30.52 -13.29 11.02
CA MET A 205 -31.08 -13.92 9.82
C MET A 205 -31.85 -12.87 9.00
N GLY A 206 -31.24 -12.40 7.92
CA GLY A 206 -31.87 -11.52 6.94
C GLY A 206 -32.45 -12.29 5.75
N GLU A 207 -32.90 -11.56 4.73
CA GLU A 207 -33.52 -12.12 3.51
C GLU A 207 -32.57 -13.04 2.73
N VAL A 208 -31.26 -12.77 2.79
CA VAL A 208 -30.20 -13.53 2.11
C VAL A 208 -29.50 -14.51 3.05
N GLY A 209 -30.09 -14.79 4.22
CA GLY A 209 -29.50 -15.62 5.26
C GLY A 209 -28.71 -14.81 6.30
N PRO A 210 -27.64 -15.37 6.88
CA PRO A 210 -26.89 -14.71 7.95
C PRO A 210 -26.27 -13.38 7.50
N VAL A 211 -26.44 -12.32 8.29
CA VAL A 211 -25.90 -10.98 8.00
C VAL A 211 -25.40 -10.29 9.27
N TRP A 212 -24.43 -9.40 9.10
CA TRP A 212 -24.02 -8.47 10.15
C TRP A 212 -25.10 -7.44 10.45
N LEU A 213 -25.10 -6.87 11.65
CA LEU A 213 -25.90 -5.68 11.95
C LEU A 213 -25.26 -4.47 11.29
N TYR A 214 -25.94 -3.88 10.32
CA TYR A 214 -25.49 -2.64 9.70
C TYR A 214 -25.92 -1.43 10.53
N PRO A 215 -25.05 -0.44 10.73
CA PRO A 215 -25.42 0.80 11.37
C PRO A 215 -26.43 1.56 10.50
N GLU A 216 -27.35 2.31 11.13
CA GLU A 216 -28.32 3.15 10.42
C GLU A 216 -27.63 4.23 9.57
N VAL A 217 -26.51 4.74 10.06
CA VAL A 217 -25.67 5.73 9.38
C VAL A 217 -24.31 5.13 9.10
N GLN A 218 -23.96 5.03 7.81
CA GLN A 218 -22.62 4.61 7.42
C GLN A 218 -21.63 5.74 7.65
N MET A 219 -20.52 5.41 8.30
CA MET A 219 -19.40 6.33 8.47
C MET A 219 -18.64 6.45 7.16
N GLU A 220 -18.34 7.68 6.76
CA GLU A 220 -17.42 7.97 5.67
C GLU A 220 -16.18 8.64 6.23
N CYS A 221 -15.06 8.51 5.52
CA CYS A 221 -13.82 9.12 5.95
C CYS A 221 -13.05 9.61 4.73
N LEU A 222 -12.65 10.88 4.76
CA LEU A 222 -11.84 11.52 3.73
C LEU A 222 -10.35 11.38 4.08
N VAL A 223 -9.53 10.97 3.11
CA VAL A 223 -8.07 10.94 3.19
C VAL A 223 -7.52 11.94 2.18
N ALA A 224 -6.94 13.03 2.65
CA ALA A 224 -6.56 14.18 1.81
C ALA A 224 -5.30 14.88 2.33
N ASP A 225 -4.99 16.04 1.73
CA ASP A 225 -3.97 16.99 2.17
C ASP A 225 -2.61 16.35 2.52
N PRO A 226 -1.93 15.70 1.55
CA PRO A 226 -0.63 15.11 1.80
C PRO A 226 0.38 16.21 2.13
N LYS A 227 0.96 16.15 3.33
CA LYS A 227 1.92 17.15 3.83
C LYS A 227 3.23 16.49 4.22
N LYS A 228 4.34 17.17 3.94
CA LYS A 228 5.67 16.71 4.38
C LYS A 228 5.86 17.07 5.85
N GLY A 229 5.80 16.06 6.71
CA GLY A 229 6.18 16.14 8.12
C GLY A 229 7.68 15.92 8.30
N SER A 230 8.21 16.44 9.41
CA SER A 230 9.59 16.20 9.84
C SER A 230 9.63 15.65 11.28
N LYS A 231 10.70 14.92 11.59
CA LYS A 231 11.07 14.43 12.92
C LYS A 231 12.55 14.71 13.13
N MET A 232 12.98 14.72 14.39
CA MET A 232 14.38 14.93 14.77
C MET A 232 14.95 16.21 14.13
N TYR A 233 14.26 17.34 14.33
CA TYR A 233 14.67 18.65 13.80
C TYR A 233 14.95 18.69 12.27
N GLY A 234 14.28 17.85 11.48
CA GLY A 234 14.42 17.82 10.02
C GLY A 234 15.17 16.60 9.47
N LEU A 235 15.87 15.85 10.34
CA LEU A 235 16.71 14.72 9.93
C LEU A 235 15.91 13.55 9.32
N LYS A 236 14.64 13.40 9.73
CA LYS A 236 13.73 12.38 9.15
C LYS A 236 12.47 13.06 8.61
N SER A 237 12.25 12.96 7.30
CA SER A 237 11.05 13.47 6.62
C SER A 237 10.08 12.35 6.22
N TYR A 238 8.78 12.60 6.26
CA TYR A 238 7.72 11.66 5.88
C TYR A 238 6.50 12.40 5.33
N ILE A 239 5.61 11.68 4.65
CA ILE A 239 4.31 12.22 4.22
C ILE A 239 3.24 11.84 5.25
N GLU A 240 2.51 12.84 5.71
CA GLU A 240 1.31 12.73 6.52
C GLU A 240 0.09 12.98 5.65
N TYR A 241 -0.98 12.23 5.92
CA TYR A 241 -2.28 12.38 5.30
C TYR A 241 -3.26 12.85 6.37
N GLN A 242 -4.09 13.83 6.01
CA GLN A 242 -5.19 14.25 6.85
C GLN A 242 -6.37 13.28 6.68
N VAL A 243 -6.84 12.73 7.78
CA VAL A 243 -7.94 11.78 7.85
C VAL A 243 -9.11 12.45 8.57
N THR A 244 -10.24 12.61 7.89
CA THR A 244 -11.41 13.32 8.43
C THR A 244 -12.66 12.44 8.36
N PRO A 245 -13.14 11.91 9.50
CA PRO A 245 -14.38 11.13 9.54
C PRO A 245 -15.61 12.04 9.47
N SER A 246 -16.66 11.60 8.78
CA SER A 246 -17.91 12.36 8.58
C SER A 246 -18.72 12.54 9.87
N THR A 247 -18.51 11.68 10.86
CA THR A 247 -19.23 11.69 12.15
C THR A 247 -18.79 12.81 13.08
N THR A 248 -17.50 13.13 13.13
CA THR A 248 -16.96 14.19 13.99
C THR A 248 -16.53 15.44 13.22
N ASN A 249 -16.25 15.31 11.92
CA ASN A 249 -15.65 16.35 11.07
C ASN A 249 -14.36 16.95 11.66
N ARG A 250 -13.64 16.18 12.49
CA ARG A 250 -12.37 16.58 13.10
C ARG A 250 -11.22 15.89 12.37
N PRO A 251 -10.31 16.64 11.72
CA PRO A 251 -9.18 16.03 11.03
C PRO A 251 -8.12 15.54 12.01
N VAL A 252 -7.59 14.35 11.74
CA VAL A 252 -6.41 13.78 12.42
C VAL A 252 -5.33 13.46 11.39
N ASN A 253 -4.05 13.65 11.74
CA ASN A 253 -2.95 13.45 10.80
C ASN A 253 -2.28 12.10 11.02
N HIS A 254 -2.15 11.32 9.95
CA HIS A 254 -1.48 10.03 9.98
C HIS A 254 -0.46 9.89 8.85
N ARG A 255 0.77 9.52 9.21
CA ARG A 255 1.75 9.00 8.25
C ARG A 255 1.41 7.58 7.84
N TYR A 256 1.94 7.13 6.71
CA TYR A 256 1.76 5.75 6.22
C TYR A 256 2.04 4.66 7.28
N LYS A 257 3.09 4.83 8.12
CA LYS A 257 3.39 3.88 9.22
C LYS A 257 2.26 3.73 10.24
N HIS A 258 1.41 4.75 10.43
CA HIS A 258 0.25 4.65 11.31
C HIS A 258 -0.86 3.81 10.66
N PHE A 259 -1.07 3.92 9.34
CA PHE A 259 -1.97 3.03 8.61
C PHE A 259 -1.48 1.58 8.65
N ASP A 260 -0.18 1.36 8.47
CA ASP A 260 0.47 0.04 8.58
C ASP A 260 0.22 -0.61 9.94
N TRP A 261 0.40 0.16 11.02
CA TRP A 261 0.05 -0.30 12.37
C TRP A 261 -1.44 -0.65 12.50
N LEU A 262 -2.34 0.20 12.01
CA LEU A 262 -3.78 -0.05 12.05
C LEU A 262 -4.13 -1.34 11.28
N TYR A 263 -3.57 -1.52 10.09
CA TYR A 263 -3.73 -2.74 9.29
C TYR A 263 -3.29 -3.98 10.05
N GLU A 264 -2.11 -3.96 10.67
CA GLU A 264 -1.62 -5.09 11.48
C GLU A 264 -2.54 -5.40 12.66
N ARG A 265 -3.04 -4.37 13.37
CA ARG A 265 -3.98 -4.57 14.48
C ARG A 265 -5.32 -5.15 14.00
N LEU A 266 -5.84 -4.66 12.88
CA LEU A 266 -7.10 -5.16 12.29
C LEU A 266 -6.94 -6.60 11.79
N LEU A 267 -5.82 -6.91 11.14
CA LEU A 267 -5.52 -8.26 10.66
C LEU A 267 -5.36 -9.24 11.82
N GLU A 268 -4.60 -8.87 12.86
CA GLU A 268 -4.43 -9.70 14.05
C GLU A 268 -5.77 -9.94 14.76
N LYS A 269 -6.61 -8.91 14.89
CA LYS A 269 -7.91 -9.01 15.57
C LYS A 269 -8.95 -9.79 14.76
N TYR A 270 -9.11 -9.48 13.49
CA TYR A 270 -10.25 -9.92 12.69
C TYR A 270 -9.92 -10.90 11.56
N GLY A 271 -8.64 -11.08 11.18
CA GLY A 271 -8.25 -11.82 9.98
C GLY A 271 -8.72 -13.28 9.91
N SER A 272 -9.06 -13.88 11.06
CA SER A 272 -9.66 -15.22 11.12
C SER A 272 -11.14 -15.26 10.71
N ALA A 273 -11.86 -14.13 10.75
CA ALA A 273 -13.29 -14.02 10.49
C ALA A 273 -13.64 -13.07 9.33
N ILE A 274 -12.87 -12.00 9.15
CA ILE A 274 -13.12 -10.91 8.20
C ILE A 274 -11.87 -10.70 7.32
N PRO A 275 -12.01 -10.74 5.98
CA PRO A 275 -10.96 -10.34 5.04
C PRO A 275 -10.50 -8.88 5.24
N ILE A 276 -9.27 -8.68 5.71
CA ILE A 276 -8.66 -7.34 5.82
C ILE A 276 -7.68 -7.15 4.65
N PRO A 277 -8.04 -6.38 3.61
CA PRO A 277 -7.20 -6.22 2.43
C PRO A 277 -5.91 -5.46 2.77
N SER A 278 -4.83 -5.82 2.07
CA SER A 278 -3.53 -5.18 2.21
C SER A 278 -3.55 -3.70 1.86
N LEU A 279 -2.67 -2.94 2.51
CA LEU A 279 -2.40 -1.55 2.16
C LEU A 279 -1.60 -1.43 0.84
N PRO A 280 -1.60 -0.24 0.21
CA PRO A 280 -0.77 0.03 -0.97
C PRO A 280 0.72 -0.09 -0.67
N ASP A 281 1.55 -0.54 -1.61
CA ASP A 281 2.94 -0.90 -1.34
C ASP A 281 3.80 0.20 -0.66
N LYS A 282 4.72 -0.29 0.21
CA LYS A 282 5.79 0.51 0.80
C LYS A 282 6.85 0.78 -0.27
N GLN A 283 6.93 2.03 -0.74
CA GLN A 283 8.02 2.48 -1.60
C GLN A 283 9.04 3.30 -0.80
N VAL A 284 10.31 2.92 -0.89
CA VAL A 284 11.43 3.58 -0.21
C VAL A 284 12.05 4.68 -1.08
N THR A 285 12.33 4.37 -2.35
CA THR A 285 12.82 5.31 -3.37
C THR A 285 11.67 6.08 -4.00
N GLY A 286 11.84 7.36 -4.35
CA GLY A 286 10.75 8.15 -4.96
C GLY A 286 9.55 8.42 -4.04
N ARG A 287 9.68 8.24 -2.72
CA ARG A 287 8.58 8.43 -1.75
C ARG A 287 8.00 9.84 -1.69
N PHE A 288 8.68 10.82 -2.27
CA PHE A 288 8.28 12.23 -2.36
C PHE A 288 7.83 12.62 -3.77
N ASP A 289 7.76 11.68 -4.71
CA ASP A 289 7.29 11.90 -6.06
C ASP A 289 5.77 12.19 -6.03
N GLU A 290 5.32 13.22 -6.73
CA GLU A 290 3.93 13.70 -6.66
C GLU A 290 2.95 12.64 -7.18
N ASP A 291 3.30 11.97 -8.28
CA ASP A 291 2.47 10.91 -8.87
C ASP A 291 2.32 9.74 -7.90
N PHE A 292 3.40 9.41 -7.19
CA PHE A 292 3.41 8.37 -6.17
C PHE A 292 2.54 8.74 -4.97
N ILE A 293 2.69 9.96 -4.45
CA ILE A 293 1.89 10.46 -3.32
C ILE A 293 0.41 10.45 -3.67
N LYS A 294 0.06 10.90 -4.88
CA LYS A 294 -1.32 10.94 -5.37
C LYS A 294 -1.93 9.55 -5.49
N LEU A 295 -1.25 8.61 -6.14
CA LEU A 295 -1.72 7.23 -6.28
C LEU A 295 -1.86 6.53 -4.93
N ARG A 296 -0.90 6.73 -4.02
CA ARG A 296 -0.98 6.18 -2.66
C ARG A 296 -2.16 6.77 -1.89
N MET A 297 -2.38 8.08 -1.97
CA MET A 297 -3.50 8.74 -1.30
C MET A 297 -4.84 8.21 -1.81
N GLU A 298 -5.01 8.05 -3.12
CA GLU A 298 -6.20 7.47 -3.74
C GLU A 298 -6.49 6.05 -3.24
N ARG A 299 -5.45 5.21 -3.14
CA ARG A 299 -5.61 3.84 -2.64
C ARG A 299 -5.82 3.78 -1.12
N LEU A 300 -5.21 4.69 -0.35
CA LEU A 300 -5.49 4.82 1.09
C LEU A 300 -6.92 5.30 1.33
N GLN A 301 -7.43 6.22 0.51
CA GLN A 301 -8.83 6.64 0.52
C GLN A 301 -9.75 5.44 0.29
N SER A 302 -9.48 4.64 -0.74
CA SER A 302 -10.29 3.45 -1.05
C SER A 302 -10.25 2.43 0.09
N TRP A 303 -9.06 2.15 0.64
CA TRP A 303 -8.89 1.25 1.78
C TRP A 303 -9.65 1.74 3.01
N MET A 304 -9.53 3.04 3.35
CA MET A 304 -10.23 3.62 4.49
C MET A 304 -11.74 3.59 4.30
N SER A 305 -12.24 3.90 3.10
CA SER A 305 -13.67 3.77 2.77
C SER A 305 -14.17 2.34 2.96
N ARG A 306 -13.40 1.32 2.55
CA ARG A 306 -13.75 -0.09 2.76
C ARG A 306 -13.86 -0.43 4.24
N MET A 307 -12.90 0.00 5.06
CA MET A 307 -12.91 -0.24 6.51
C MET A 307 -14.07 0.48 7.22
N CYS A 308 -14.39 1.72 6.80
CA CYS A 308 -15.48 2.49 7.38
C CYS A 308 -16.88 1.97 6.99
N ARG A 309 -17.03 1.32 5.83
CA ARG A 309 -18.29 0.69 5.39
C ARG A 309 -18.54 -0.68 6.00
N HIS A 310 -17.50 -1.32 6.53
CA HIS A 310 -17.65 -2.64 7.14
C HIS A 310 -18.25 -2.53 8.54
N PRO A 311 -19.43 -3.11 8.84
CA PRO A 311 -20.19 -2.86 10.06
C PRO A 311 -19.48 -3.22 11.37
N ILE A 312 -18.61 -4.23 11.33
CA ILE A 312 -17.82 -4.64 12.52
C ILE A 312 -16.54 -3.78 12.67
N VAL A 313 -15.73 -3.68 11.61
CA VAL A 313 -14.48 -2.89 11.63
C VAL A 313 -14.73 -1.41 11.90
N SER A 314 -15.80 -0.84 11.33
CA SER A 314 -16.16 0.58 11.50
C SER A 314 -16.37 0.95 12.96
N ASN A 315 -16.95 0.05 13.76
CA ASN A 315 -17.25 0.26 15.17
C ASN A 315 -16.15 -0.22 16.12
N SER A 316 -15.06 -0.75 15.59
CA SER A 316 -13.97 -1.29 16.42
C SER A 316 -13.24 -0.20 17.22
N GLU A 317 -12.89 -0.50 18.47
CA GLU A 317 -12.12 0.44 19.32
C GLU A 317 -10.83 0.92 18.65
N VAL A 318 -10.15 0.06 17.88
CA VAL A 318 -8.89 0.39 17.22
C VAL A 318 -9.06 1.37 16.06
N LEU A 319 -10.10 1.23 15.24
CA LEU A 319 -10.39 2.19 14.18
C LEU A 319 -10.92 3.50 14.77
N GLN A 320 -11.77 3.43 15.79
CA GLN A 320 -12.29 4.62 16.47
C GLN A 320 -11.18 5.43 17.13
N LEU A 321 -10.18 4.78 17.74
CA LEU A 321 -8.96 5.43 18.22
C LEU A 321 -8.20 6.13 17.09
N PHE A 322 -8.01 5.42 15.97
CA PHE A 322 -7.30 5.97 14.81
C PHE A 322 -7.99 7.26 14.31
N LEU A 323 -9.31 7.26 14.22
CA LEU A 323 -10.08 8.38 13.67
C LEU A 323 -10.28 9.55 14.65
N ASN A 324 -10.32 9.30 15.97
CA ASN A 324 -10.85 10.28 16.93
C ASN A 324 -9.92 10.59 18.11
N HIS A 325 -8.65 10.16 18.09
CA HIS A 325 -7.71 10.51 19.16
C HIS A 325 -7.58 12.03 19.34
N GLN A 326 -7.51 12.49 20.59
CA GLN A 326 -7.52 13.93 20.89
C GLN A 326 -6.11 14.55 20.84
N ASP A 327 -5.12 13.80 21.31
CA ASP A 327 -3.73 14.23 21.39
C ASP A 327 -2.77 13.03 21.29
N GLU A 328 -1.46 13.32 21.29
CA GLU A 328 -0.43 12.29 21.18
C GLU A 328 -0.39 11.33 22.39
N LYS A 329 -0.78 11.80 23.58
CA LYS A 329 -0.81 10.95 24.78
C LYS A 329 -1.94 9.93 24.69
N ASP A 330 -3.12 10.38 24.26
CA ASP A 330 -4.29 9.55 24.00
C ASP A 330 -3.98 8.49 22.92
N TRP A 331 -3.34 8.90 21.82
CA TRP A 331 -2.86 7.99 20.78
C TRP A 331 -1.91 6.91 21.31
N LYS A 332 -0.88 7.30 22.09
CA LYS A 332 0.10 6.33 22.64
C LYS A 332 -0.55 5.36 23.63
N LEU A 333 -1.44 5.85 24.50
CA LEU A 333 -2.15 5.01 25.47
C LEU A 333 -3.11 4.05 24.76
N GLY A 334 -3.90 4.54 23.81
CA GLY A 334 -4.82 3.74 23.02
C GLY A 334 -4.09 2.68 22.19
N LYS A 335 -2.94 3.03 21.60
CA LYS A 335 -2.08 2.10 20.86
C LYS A 335 -1.63 0.93 21.76
N ARG A 336 -1.08 1.24 22.95
CA ARG A 336 -0.67 0.22 23.94
C ARG A 336 -1.84 -0.63 24.43
N LYS A 337 -3.05 -0.06 24.52
CA LYS A 337 -4.28 -0.80 24.88
C LYS A 337 -4.67 -1.78 23.78
N ALA A 338 -4.68 -1.34 22.51
CA ALA A 338 -5.01 -2.18 21.37
C ALA A 338 -4.01 -3.33 21.16
N GLU A 339 -2.73 -3.11 21.48
CA GLU A 339 -1.68 -4.14 21.43
C GLU A 339 -1.80 -5.22 22.52
N LYS A 340 -2.55 -4.96 23.59
CA LYS A 340 -2.80 -5.90 24.70
C LYS A 340 -4.14 -6.63 24.58
N ASP A 341 -4.84 -6.51 23.45
CA ASP A 341 -6.13 -7.16 23.25
C ASP A 341 -5.96 -8.70 23.21
N GLU A 342 -6.64 -9.41 24.12
CA GLU A 342 -6.60 -10.87 24.19
C GLU A 342 -7.59 -11.53 23.21
N THR A 343 -8.53 -10.76 22.64
CA THR A 343 -9.63 -11.24 21.79
C THR A 343 -9.28 -11.19 20.31
N VAL A 344 -8.08 -11.70 19.98
CA VAL A 344 -7.49 -11.67 18.64
C VAL A 344 -7.48 -13.05 17.97
N GLY A 345 -7.30 -13.09 16.66
CA GLY A 345 -7.28 -14.31 15.86
C GLY A 345 -8.57 -15.12 16.03
N VAL A 346 -8.45 -16.42 16.28
CA VAL A 346 -9.62 -17.31 16.48
C VAL A 346 -10.43 -16.98 17.74
N MET A 347 -9.89 -16.20 18.68
CA MET A 347 -10.63 -15.80 19.87
C MET A 347 -11.69 -14.73 19.57
N ILE A 348 -11.67 -14.09 18.39
CA ILE A 348 -12.73 -13.16 17.99
C ILE A 348 -14.11 -13.83 17.94
N PHE A 349 -14.18 -15.12 17.58
CA PHE A 349 -15.42 -15.90 17.56
C PHE A 349 -16.04 -16.07 18.95
N SER A 350 -15.33 -15.75 20.03
CA SER A 350 -15.90 -15.69 21.38
C SER A 350 -16.84 -14.51 21.59
N GLN A 351 -16.70 -13.46 20.78
CA GLN A 351 -17.57 -12.29 20.79
C GLN A 351 -18.74 -12.43 19.81
N ILE A 352 -18.70 -13.40 18.89
CA ILE A 352 -19.71 -13.58 17.86
C ILE A 352 -20.79 -14.56 18.33
N GLU A 353 -22.04 -14.11 18.31
CA GLU A 353 -23.21 -14.90 18.66
C GLU A 353 -24.28 -14.78 17.57
N ALA A 354 -24.77 -15.92 17.09
CA ALA A 354 -25.83 -15.95 16.08
C ALA A 354 -27.20 -16.09 16.74
N GLU A 355 -28.17 -15.27 16.30
CA GLU A 355 -29.57 -15.36 16.71
C GLU A 355 -30.34 -16.40 15.89
N ALA A 356 -29.78 -17.61 15.80
CA ALA A 356 -30.30 -18.69 14.97
C ALA A 356 -30.01 -20.07 15.57
N PRO A 357 -30.75 -21.12 15.18
CA PRO A 357 -30.48 -22.49 15.61
C PRO A 357 -29.07 -22.96 15.22
N GLU A 358 -28.53 -23.92 15.97
CA GLU A 358 -27.24 -24.54 15.64
C GLU A 358 -27.29 -25.24 14.28
N LEU A 359 -26.28 -25.01 13.45
CA LEU A 359 -26.15 -25.61 12.13
C LEU A 359 -25.59 -27.03 12.24
N GLY A 360 -26.10 -27.92 11.37
CA GLY A 360 -25.52 -29.25 11.22
C GLY A 360 -24.14 -29.20 10.57
N LEU A 361 -23.25 -30.12 10.96
CA LEU A 361 -21.88 -30.21 10.44
C LEU A 361 -21.81 -30.27 8.91
N ASP A 362 -22.69 -31.07 8.29
CA ASP A 362 -22.77 -31.21 6.82
C ASP A 362 -23.12 -29.89 6.14
N GLU A 363 -23.97 -29.07 6.76
CA GLU A 363 -24.32 -27.76 6.22
C GLU A 363 -23.14 -26.79 6.31
N VAL A 364 -22.48 -26.76 7.46
CA VAL A 364 -21.30 -25.91 7.70
C VAL A 364 -20.20 -26.23 6.67
N GLU A 365 -19.92 -27.51 6.45
CA GLU A 365 -18.92 -27.95 5.49
C GLU A 365 -19.28 -27.54 4.05
N ARG A 366 -20.50 -27.84 3.60
CA ARG A 366 -20.95 -27.48 2.24
C ARG A 366 -20.84 -25.98 1.98
N LYS A 367 -21.20 -25.14 2.95
CA LYS A 367 -21.07 -23.68 2.83
C LYS A 367 -19.61 -23.25 2.72
N CYS A 368 -18.75 -23.75 3.61
CA CYS A 368 -17.32 -23.46 3.61
C CYS A 368 -16.65 -23.84 2.27
N GLU A 369 -16.96 -25.02 1.74
CA GLU A 369 -16.46 -25.46 0.44
C GLU A 369 -16.99 -24.61 -0.73
N SER A 370 -18.28 -24.28 -0.71
CA SER A 370 -18.89 -23.46 -1.75
C SER A 370 -18.21 -22.09 -1.83
N PHE A 371 -17.95 -21.46 -0.69
CA PHE A 371 -17.22 -20.20 -0.62
C PHE A 371 -15.77 -20.35 -1.08
N SER A 372 -15.09 -21.42 -0.69
CA SER A 372 -13.73 -21.73 -1.14
C SER A 372 -13.62 -21.86 -2.66
N ARG A 373 -14.60 -22.52 -3.30
CA ARG A 373 -14.64 -22.64 -4.76
C ARG A 373 -14.93 -21.30 -5.43
N PHE A 374 -15.91 -20.56 -4.89
CA PHE A 374 -16.31 -19.26 -5.44
C PHE A 374 -15.18 -18.23 -5.38
N THR A 375 -14.54 -18.03 -4.22
CA THR A 375 -13.49 -17.01 -4.06
C THR A 375 -12.27 -17.32 -4.91
N LYS A 376 -11.87 -18.59 -5.02
CA LYS A 376 -10.81 -19.02 -5.93
C LYS A 376 -11.15 -18.74 -7.39
N ALA A 377 -12.34 -19.13 -7.84
CA ALA A 377 -12.76 -18.91 -9.22
C ALA A 377 -12.85 -17.41 -9.56
N MET A 378 -13.34 -16.59 -8.62
CA MET A 378 -13.39 -15.15 -8.80
C MET A 378 -11.98 -14.52 -8.85
N ASP A 379 -11.07 -14.93 -7.96
CA ASP A 379 -9.68 -14.43 -7.96
C ASP A 379 -8.98 -14.69 -9.29
N ASP A 380 -9.12 -15.91 -9.84
CA ASP A 380 -8.57 -16.26 -11.15
C ASP A 380 -9.14 -15.34 -12.25
N LYS A 381 -10.46 -15.07 -12.25
CA LYS A 381 -11.11 -14.24 -13.28
C LYS A 381 -10.84 -12.74 -13.12
N VAL A 382 -10.68 -12.26 -11.89
CA VAL A 382 -10.25 -10.88 -11.62
C VAL A 382 -8.82 -10.66 -12.14
N LYS A 383 -7.92 -11.64 -11.94
CA LYS A 383 -6.55 -11.59 -12.49
C LYS A 383 -6.54 -11.58 -14.02
N ASP A 384 -7.39 -12.39 -14.67
CA ASP A 384 -7.54 -12.36 -16.13
C ASP A 384 -7.98 -10.97 -16.62
N LEU A 385 -8.98 -10.36 -15.97
CA LEU A 385 -9.47 -9.03 -16.33
C LEU A 385 -8.42 -7.94 -16.13
N LEU A 386 -7.65 -8.02 -15.04
CA LEU A 386 -6.53 -7.11 -14.80
C LEU A 386 -5.45 -7.23 -15.88
N ALA A 387 -5.11 -8.45 -16.30
CA ALA A 387 -4.12 -8.67 -17.37
C ALA A 387 -4.58 -8.03 -18.68
N VAL A 388 -5.81 -8.30 -19.11
CA VAL A 388 -6.40 -7.71 -20.33
C VAL A 388 -6.51 -6.19 -20.22
N GLY A 389 -6.91 -5.68 -19.05
CA GLY A 389 -7.00 -4.24 -18.78
C GLY A 389 -5.64 -3.55 -18.91
N HIS A 390 -4.59 -4.10 -18.32
CA HIS A 390 -3.23 -3.55 -18.44
C HIS A 390 -2.68 -3.61 -19.86
N ASP A 391 -2.92 -4.69 -20.60
CA ASP A 391 -2.51 -4.79 -22.00
C ASP A 391 -3.26 -3.79 -22.89
N HIS A 392 -4.56 -3.63 -22.66
CA HIS A 392 -5.35 -2.61 -23.34
C HIS A 392 -4.89 -1.19 -23.01
N TRP A 393 -4.56 -0.92 -21.74
CA TRP A 393 -3.98 0.35 -21.31
C TRP A 393 -2.70 0.66 -22.07
N LYS A 394 -1.73 -0.26 -22.06
CA LYS A 394 -0.45 -0.11 -22.78
C LYS A 394 -0.66 0.10 -24.27
N ARG A 395 -1.65 -0.56 -24.86
CA ARG A 395 -2.00 -0.37 -26.28
C ARG A 395 -2.49 1.05 -26.54
N CYS A 396 -3.40 1.54 -25.72
CA CYS A 396 -4.00 2.88 -25.86
C CYS A 396 -3.03 4.02 -25.55
N THR A 397 -2.05 3.82 -24.66
CA THR A 397 -1.04 4.85 -24.34
C THR A 397 0.25 4.71 -25.15
N GLY A 398 0.40 3.64 -25.94
CA GLY A 398 1.63 3.32 -26.66
C GLY A 398 1.44 3.25 -28.18
N PRO A 399 1.27 2.05 -28.76
CA PRO A 399 1.26 1.85 -30.21
C PRO A 399 0.02 2.42 -30.92
N LEU A 400 -1.14 2.46 -30.28
CA LEU A 400 -2.38 2.87 -30.95
C LEU A 400 -2.39 4.37 -31.34
N PRO A 401 -2.09 5.33 -30.44
CA PRO A 401 -1.96 6.75 -30.81
C PRO A 401 -0.92 6.97 -31.92
N LYS A 402 0.20 6.23 -31.87
CA LYS A 402 1.24 6.31 -32.91
C LYS A 402 0.73 5.89 -34.28
N GLN A 403 -0.26 5.00 -34.37
CA GLN A 403 -0.90 4.66 -35.64
C GLN A 403 -1.74 5.82 -36.18
N TYR A 404 -2.57 6.45 -35.34
CA TYR A 404 -3.34 7.64 -35.71
C TYR A 404 -2.43 8.80 -36.14
N GLN A 405 -1.33 9.04 -35.42
CA GLN A 405 -0.32 10.04 -35.81
C GLN A 405 0.35 9.72 -37.16
N LYS A 406 0.58 8.45 -37.49
CA LYS A 406 1.11 8.08 -38.82
C LYS A 406 0.10 8.37 -39.93
N ILE A 407 -1.19 8.09 -39.70
CA ILE A 407 -2.27 8.42 -40.63
C ILE A 407 -2.36 9.93 -40.82
N ALA A 408 -2.30 10.70 -39.73
CA ALA A 408 -2.30 12.17 -39.76
C ALA A 408 -1.19 12.72 -40.65
N LYS A 409 0.05 12.28 -40.43
CA LYS A 409 1.22 12.70 -41.22
C LYS A 409 1.08 12.31 -42.69
N ALA A 410 0.49 11.17 -43.00
CA ALA A 410 0.27 10.76 -44.40
C ALA A 410 -0.66 11.75 -45.13
N PHE A 411 -1.76 12.18 -44.50
CA PHE A 411 -2.65 13.20 -45.08
C PHE A 411 -1.98 14.56 -45.24
N GLN A 412 -1.22 15.01 -44.23
CA GLN A 412 -0.50 16.29 -44.28
C GLN A 412 0.60 16.29 -45.35
N ASN A 413 1.34 15.17 -45.49
CA ASN A 413 2.35 15.02 -46.53
C ASN A 413 1.71 15.07 -47.92
N LEU A 414 0.57 14.40 -48.11
CA LEU A 414 -0.15 14.43 -49.39
C LEU A 414 -0.64 15.84 -49.73
N SER A 415 -1.21 16.55 -48.76
CA SER A 415 -1.57 17.96 -48.88
C SER A 415 -0.38 18.82 -49.33
N THR A 416 0.77 18.65 -48.68
CA THR A 416 2.00 19.40 -49.01
C THR A 416 2.46 19.13 -50.44
N VAL A 417 2.37 17.88 -50.90
CA VAL A 417 2.71 17.52 -52.28
C VAL A 417 1.74 18.17 -53.27
N PHE A 418 0.43 18.17 -52.98
CA PHE A 418 -0.55 18.83 -53.84
C PHE A 418 -0.29 20.33 -53.92
N SER A 419 -0.11 21.01 -52.79
CA SER A 419 0.22 22.45 -52.76
C SER A 419 1.51 22.80 -53.52
N SER A 420 2.42 21.84 -53.74
CA SER A 420 3.64 22.08 -54.53
C SER A 420 3.40 22.18 -56.05
N SER A 421 2.21 21.81 -56.53
CA SER A 421 1.88 21.86 -57.96
C SER A 421 1.76 23.30 -58.50
N GLY A 422 1.47 24.26 -57.61
CA GLY A 422 1.25 25.67 -57.95
C GLY A 422 -0.10 25.96 -58.60
N TYR A 423 -0.99 24.97 -58.71
CA TYR A 423 -2.32 25.13 -59.30
C TYR A 423 -3.24 25.92 -58.36
N GLN A 424 -3.76 27.04 -58.85
CA GLN A 424 -4.52 27.99 -58.02
C GLN A 424 -5.89 27.47 -57.54
N GLY A 425 -6.41 26.39 -58.14
CA GLY A 425 -7.76 25.86 -57.84
C GLY A 425 -7.81 24.73 -56.80
N GLU A 426 -6.69 24.32 -56.20
CA GLU A 426 -6.67 23.15 -55.28
C GLU A 426 -6.60 23.51 -53.78
N SER A 427 -6.57 24.80 -53.42
CA SER A 427 -6.37 25.25 -52.04
C SER A 427 -7.41 24.68 -51.07
N THR A 428 -8.68 24.67 -51.45
CA THR A 428 -9.78 24.10 -50.65
C THR A 428 -9.56 22.61 -50.34
N LEU A 429 -9.03 21.84 -51.31
CA LEU A 429 -8.75 20.42 -51.11
C LEU A 429 -7.53 20.21 -50.22
N THR A 430 -6.47 20.98 -50.43
CA THR A 430 -5.24 20.88 -49.61
C THR A 430 -5.51 21.30 -48.16
N ASP A 431 -6.34 22.32 -47.95
CA ASP A 431 -6.76 22.74 -46.61
C ASP A 431 -7.58 21.66 -45.92
N ALA A 432 -8.53 21.04 -46.62
CA ALA A 432 -9.34 19.93 -46.09
C ALA A 432 -8.49 18.69 -45.74
N LEU A 433 -7.50 18.33 -46.57
CA LEU A 433 -6.55 17.24 -46.29
C LEU A 433 -5.67 17.55 -45.08
N THR A 434 -5.20 18.80 -44.95
CA THR A 434 -4.43 19.25 -43.79
C THR A 434 -5.27 19.19 -42.51
N ALA A 435 -6.52 19.64 -42.58
CA ALA A 435 -7.47 19.59 -41.46
C ALA A 435 -7.78 18.15 -41.03
N THR A 436 -7.92 17.23 -41.99
CA THR A 436 -8.07 15.79 -41.71
C THR A 436 -6.84 15.25 -40.98
N GLY A 437 -5.64 15.61 -41.43
CA GLY A 437 -4.41 15.25 -40.75
C GLY A 437 -4.40 15.71 -39.28
N LYS A 438 -4.67 16.99 -39.03
CA LYS A 438 -4.78 17.55 -37.67
C LYS A 438 -5.84 16.83 -36.81
N THR A 439 -6.98 16.49 -37.41
CA THR A 439 -8.05 15.74 -36.73
C THR A 439 -7.57 14.36 -36.25
N TYR A 440 -6.80 13.65 -37.06
CA TYR A 440 -6.22 12.35 -36.66
C TYR A 440 -5.14 12.49 -35.56
N GLU A 441 -4.40 13.59 -35.54
CA GLU A 441 -3.50 13.93 -34.42
C GLU A 441 -4.27 14.16 -33.11
N GLU A 442 -5.37 14.92 -33.17
CA GLU A 442 -6.23 15.13 -32.01
C GLU A 442 -6.85 13.82 -31.50
N ILE A 443 -7.33 12.95 -32.41
CA ILE A 443 -7.84 11.62 -32.05
C ILE A 443 -6.76 10.79 -31.36
N ALA A 444 -5.51 10.86 -31.82
CA ALA A 444 -4.40 10.16 -31.16
C ALA A 444 -4.23 10.60 -29.71
N THR A 445 -4.27 11.91 -29.44
CA THR A 445 -4.20 12.48 -28.09
C THR A 445 -5.38 12.01 -27.24
N ILE A 446 -6.61 12.11 -27.76
CA ILE A 446 -7.84 11.66 -27.07
C ILE A 446 -7.70 10.20 -26.63
N ILE A 447 -7.29 9.31 -27.54
CA ILE A 447 -7.10 7.87 -27.24
C ILE A 447 -6.01 7.64 -26.20
N SER A 448 -4.92 8.40 -26.24
CA SER A 448 -3.80 8.25 -25.29
C SER A 448 -4.16 8.66 -23.87
N GLU A 449 -5.09 9.60 -23.72
CA GLU A 449 -5.54 10.10 -22.40
C GLU A 449 -6.72 9.31 -21.85
N GLN A 450 -7.50 8.67 -22.71
CA GLN A 450 -8.75 8.01 -22.35
C GLN A 450 -8.64 7.01 -21.19
N PRO A 451 -7.61 6.13 -21.11
CA PRO A 451 -7.55 5.13 -20.03
C PRO A 451 -7.62 5.74 -18.62
N LYS A 452 -7.15 6.98 -18.43
CA LYS A 452 -7.21 7.71 -17.16
C LYS A 452 -8.63 8.13 -16.76
N LYS A 453 -9.56 8.19 -17.72
CA LYS A 453 -10.94 8.64 -17.53
C LYS A 453 -11.89 7.49 -17.22
N ASP A 454 -11.56 6.26 -17.63
CA ASP A 454 -12.45 5.11 -17.51
C ASP A 454 -11.76 3.84 -16.98
N LEU A 455 -10.79 3.32 -17.73
CA LEU A 455 -10.12 2.05 -17.47
C LEU A 455 -9.39 2.05 -16.13
N HIS A 456 -8.91 3.21 -15.67
CA HIS A 456 -8.27 3.40 -14.38
C HIS A 456 -9.18 2.92 -13.24
N PHE A 457 -10.42 3.40 -13.22
CA PHE A 457 -11.39 3.06 -12.19
C PHE A 457 -11.77 1.58 -12.22
N LEU A 458 -11.89 1.00 -13.42
CA LEU A 458 -12.14 -0.43 -13.59
C LEU A 458 -10.97 -1.27 -13.07
N VAL A 459 -9.73 -0.88 -13.38
CA VAL A 459 -8.52 -1.58 -12.92
C VAL A 459 -8.35 -1.45 -11.41
N GLU A 460 -8.49 -0.25 -10.83
CA GLU A 460 -8.35 -0.04 -9.39
C GLU A 460 -9.45 -0.79 -8.60
N THR A 461 -10.70 -0.83 -9.10
CA THR A 461 -11.76 -1.66 -8.49
C THR A 461 -11.36 -3.14 -8.49
N ASN A 462 -10.83 -3.66 -9.60
CA ASN A 462 -10.40 -5.06 -9.66
C ASN A 462 -9.14 -5.34 -8.82
N LEU A 463 -8.24 -4.36 -8.66
CA LEU A 463 -7.10 -4.46 -7.74
C LEU A 463 -7.56 -4.55 -6.28
N GLU A 464 -8.58 -3.76 -5.90
CA GLU A 464 -9.19 -3.84 -4.58
C GLU A 464 -9.79 -5.23 -4.32
N TYR A 465 -10.61 -5.72 -5.26
CA TYR A 465 -11.21 -7.06 -5.14
C TYR A 465 -10.17 -8.18 -5.15
N LYS A 466 -9.08 -8.06 -5.92
CA LYS A 466 -7.94 -8.99 -5.85
C LYS A 466 -7.32 -8.99 -4.44
N GLY A 467 -7.18 -7.84 -3.81
CA GLY A 467 -6.69 -7.72 -2.42
C GLY A 467 -7.60 -8.44 -1.43
N ILE A 468 -8.90 -8.18 -1.49
CA ILE A 468 -9.90 -8.84 -0.62
C ILE A 468 -9.92 -10.36 -0.87
N LEU A 469 -9.92 -10.78 -2.13
CA LEU A 469 -9.93 -12.19 -2.53
C LEU A 469 -8.68 -12.94 -2.05
N GLY A 470 -7.54 -12.27 -2.02
CA GLY A 470 -6.27 -12.79 -1.50
C GLY A 470 -6.30 -13.17 -0.01
N CYS A 471 -7.23 -12.62 0.77
CA CYS A 471 -7.34 -12.90 2.21
C CYS A 471 -8.18 -14.17 2.50
N PHE A 472 -9.16 -14.51 1.65
CA PHE A 472 -10.06 -15.64 1.91
C PHE A 472 -9.38 -17.01 2.06
N PRO A 473 -8.28 -17.36 1.36
CA PRO A 473 -7.61 -18.64 1.57
C PRO A 473 -7.20 -18.88 3.03
N GLU A 474 -6.67 -17.88 3.71
CA GLU A 474 -6.26 -17.98 5.12
C GLU A 474 -7.48 -18.11 6.03
N THR A 475 -8.47 -17.22 5.88
CA THR A 475 -9.74 -17.26 6.62
C THR A 475 -10.42 -18.63 6.46
N ILE A 476 -10.58 -19.13 5.24
CA ILE A 476 -11.22 -20.41 4.95
C ILE A 476 -10.41 -21.59 5.52
N THR A 477 -9.09 -21.51 5.54
CA THR A 477 -8.23 -22.56 6.11
C THR A 477 -8.48 -22.72 7.60
N VAL A 478 -8.65 -21.61 8.34
CA VAL A 478 -9.01 -21.64 9.77
C VAL A 478 -10.37 -22.35 9.98
N HIS A 479 -11.36 -22.07 9.13
CA HIS A 479 -12.68 -22.70 9.21
C HIS A 479 -12.63 -24.20 8.87
N LYS A 480 -11.91 -24.59 7.81
CA LYS A 480 -11.72 -26.01 7.45
C LYS A 480 -11.03 -26.78 8.58
N ALA A 481 -9.97 -26.22 9.17
CA ALA A 481 -9.30 -26.83 10.30
C ALA A 481 -10.24 -27.00 11.52
N ALA A 482 -11.16 -26.05 11.77
CA ALA A 482 -12.15 -26.17 12.83
C ALA A 482 -13.18 -27.29 12.55
N ILE A 483 -13.64 -27.40 11.30
CA ILE A 483 -14.53 -28.46 10.82
C ILE A 483 -13.88 -29.83 10.98
N ASP A 484 -12.62 -29.99 10.55
CA ASP A 484 -11.88 -31.25 10.65
C ASP A 484 -11.68 -31.67 12.11
N LYS A 485 -11.41 -30.72 13.01
CA LYS A 485 -11.33 -31.01 14.46
C LYS A 485 -12.65 -31.49 15.04
N LEU A 486 -13.78 -30.97 14.57
CA LEU A 486 -15.09 -31.42 15.01
C LEU A 486 -15.43 -32.81 14.45
N LYS A 487 -15.04 -33.13 13.21
CA LYS A 487 -15.16 -34.49 12.66
C LYS A 487 -14.36 -35.51 13.47
N ASP A 488 -13.17 -35.14 13.90
CA ASP A 488 -12.31 -35.98 14.73
C ASP A 488 -12.75 -36.04 16.21
N ALA A 489 -13.78 -35.29 16.63
CA ALA A 489 -14.15 -35.17 18.04
C ALA A 489 -14.48 -36.53 18.68
N ASP A 490 -15.19 -37.42 18.00
CA ASP A 490 -15.51 -38.76 18.53
C ASP A 490 -14.27 -39.61 18.78
N LYS A 491 -13.29 -39.53 17.88
CA LYS A 491 -12.00 -40.19 18.04
C LYS A 491 -11.19 -39.58 19.19
N LEU A 492 -11.28 -38.26 19.38
CA LEU A 492 -10.62 -37.56 20.49
C LEU A 492 -11.26 -37.91 21.85
N VAL A 493 -12.58 -38.08 21.89
CA VAL A 493 -13.30 -38.58 23.09
C VAL A 493 -12.89 -40.03 23.37
N ALA A 494 -12.89 -40.90 22.36
CA ALA A 494 -12.49 -42.31 22.50
C ALA A 494 -11.04 -42.49 22.98
N THR A 495 -10.17 -41.53 22.67
CA THR A 495 -8.76 -41.51 23.10
C THR A 495 -8.51 -40.71 24.38
N ASN A 496 -9.58 -40.31 25.10
CA ASN A 496 -9.52 -39.50 26.33
C ASN A 496 -8.74 -38.19 26.20
N LYS A 497 -8.68 -37.60 24.99
CA LYS A 497 -8.02 -36.31 24.74
C LYS A 497 -8.93 -35.12 25.00
N ILE A 498 -10.24 -35.31 24.86
CA ILE A 498 -11.28 -34.31 25.18
C ILE A 498 -12.42 -34.99 25.97
N SER A 499 -13.18 -34.23 26.74
CA SER A 499 -14.34 -34.73 27.47
C SER A 499 -15.53 -34.98 26.51
N PRO A 500 -16.40 -35.97 26.77
CA PRO A 500 -17.66 -36.12 26.04
C PRO A 500 -18.53 -34.85 26.06
N HIS A 501 -18.41 -34.02 27.10
CA HIS A 501 -19.11 -32.74 27.22
C HIS A 501 -18.54 -31.64 26.31
N ASP A 502 -17.30 -31.78 25.83
CA ASP A 502 -16.66 -30.76 24.98
C ASP A 502 -17.21 -30.81 23.55
N LYS A 503 -17.63 -31.99 23.07
CA LYS A 503 -18.14 -32.18 21.71
C LYS A 503 -19.33 -31.26 21.35
N PRO A 504 -20.44 -31.19 22.12
CA PRO A 504 -21.53 -30.28 21.80
C PRO A 504 -21.12 -28.80 21.87
N VAL A 505 -20.16 -28.44 22.73
CA VAL A 505 -19.61 -27.07 22.79
C VAL A 505 -18.81 -26.74 21.53
N MET A 506 -18.00 -27.69 21.05
CA MET A 506 -17.27 -27.55 19.79
C MET A 506 -18.22 -27.40 18.61
N ALA A 507 -19.29 -28.20 18.56
CA ALA A 507 -20.31 -28.13 17.51
C ALA A 507 -20.96 -26.73 17.44
N LYS A 508 -21.41 -26.20 18.59
CA LYS A 508 -21.95 -24.84 18.69
C LYS A 508 -20.95 -23.78 18.25
N ARG A 509 -19.68 -23.91 18.64
CA ARG A 509 -18.61 -22.97 18.27
C ARG A 509 -18.32 -22.99 16.76
N VAL A 510 -18.26 -24.16 16.14
CA VAL A 510 -18.13 -24.30 14.68
C VAL A 510 -19.35 -23.73 13.95
N SER A 511 -20.55 -23.91 14.50
CA SER A 511 -21.77 -23.27 13.98
C SER A 511 -21.65 -21.74 13.99
N ASN A 512 -21.20 -21.13 15.10
CA ASN A 512 -20.99 -19.68 15.18
C ASN A 512 -19.94 -19.18 14.18
N MET A 513 -18.83 -19.92 14.00
CA MET A 513 -17.85 -19.62 12.95
C MET A 513 -18.51 -19.65 11.57
N SER A 514 -19.34 -20.65 11.27
CA SER A 514 -20.05 -20.72 9.99
C SER A 514 -20.98 -19.53 9.77
N TYR A 515 -21.73 -19.11 10.79
CA TYR A 515 -22.57 -17.92 10.72
C TYR A 515 -21.77 -16.65 10.43
N ALA A 516 -20.62 -16.48 11.09
CA ALA A 516 -19.71 -15.37 10.81
C ALA A 516 -19.22 -15.36 9.35
N LEU A 517 -18.77 -16.51 8.84
CA LEU A 517 -18.30 -16.62 7.45
C LEU A 517 -19.43 -16.37 6.43
N GLN A 518 -20.65 -16.81 6.73
CA GLN A 518 -21.82 -16.55 5.89
C GLN A 518 -22.19 -15.06 5.90
N ALA A 519 -22.21 -14.42 7.08
CA ALA A 519 -22.44 -12.99 7.21
C ALA A 519 -21.41 -12.17 6.44
N GLU A 520 -20.15 -12.57 6.51
CA GLU A 520 -19.06 -11.93 5.77
C GLU A 520 -19.17 -12.14 4.26
N MET A 521 -19.51 -13.35 3.81
CA MET A 521 -19.72 -13.59 2.38
C MET A 521 -20.92 -12.81 1.84
N ASN A 522 -21.98 -12.65 2.62
CA ASN A 522 -23.12 -11.81 2.27
C ASN A 522 -22.74 -10.32 2.21
N HIS A 523 -21.91 -9.84 3.15
CA HIS A 523 -21.33 -8.50 3.07
C HIS A 523 -20.50 -8.32 1.79
N PHE A 524 -19.60 -9.26 1.51
CA PHE A 524 -18.78 -9.28 0.30
C PHE A 524 -19.63 -9.26 -0.97
N HIS A 525 -20.66 -10.10 -1.07
CA HIS A 525 -21.54 -10.15 -2.24
C HIS A 525 -22.35 -8.86 -2.43
N SER A 526 -22.88 -8.28 -1.35
CA SER A 526 -23.61 -7.01 -1.41
C SER A 526 -22.75 -5.89 -1.97
N ASN A 527 -21.53 -5.72 -1.43
CA ASN A 527 -20.58 -4.73 -1.92
C ASN A 527 -20.14 -5.03 -3.36
N ARG A 528 -19.86 -6.30 -3.69
CA ARG A 528 -19.47 -6.73 -5.05
C ARG A 528 -20.50 -6.34 -6.09
N ILE A 529 -21.78 -6.60 -5.82
CA ILE A 529 -22.85 -6.24 -6.74
C ILE A 529 -22.91 -4.71 -6.92
N HIS A 530 -22.82 -3.95 -5.83
CA HIS A 530 -22.85 -2.50 -5.89
C HIS A 530 -21.66 -1.92 -6.66
N ASP A 531 -20.44 -2.31 -6.30
CA ASP A 531 -19.19 -1.77 -6.86
C ASP A 531 -19.06 -2.10 -8.34
N TYR A 532 -19.28 -3.37 -8.74
CA TYR A 532 -19.21 -3.77 -10.14
C TYR A 532 -20.30 -3.11 -10.99
N ASN A 533 -21.52 -2.96 -10.46
CA ASN A 533 -22.58 -2.26 -11.18
C ASN A 533 -22.17 -0.79 -11.45
N ARG A 534 -21.69 -0.09 -10.42
CA ARG A 534 -21.30 1.31 -10.52
C ARG A 534 -20.11 1.52 -11.47
N VAL A 535 -19.05 0.72 -11.33
CA VAL A 535 -17.85 0.89 -12.17
C VAL A 535 -18.12 0.53 -13.62
N MET A 536 -18.99 -0.46 -13.89
CA MET A 536 -19.34 -0.83 -15.26
C MET A 536 -20.26 0.19 -15.92
N GLN A 537 -21.21 0.77 -15.18
CA GLN A 537 -22.00 1.91 -15.68
C GLN A 537 -21.08 3.06 -16.07
N PHE A 538 -20.20 3.48 -15.15
CA PHE A 538 -19.26 4.56 -15.39
C PHE A 538 -18.32 4.28 -16.57
N TYR A 539 -17.73 3.09 -16.63
CA TYR A 539 -16.84 2.69 -17.72
C TYR A 539 -17.55 2.74 -19.09
N LEU A 540 -18.77 2.23 -19.18
CA LEU A 540 -19.54 2.23 -20.43
C LEU A 540 -19.98 3.64 -20.84
N GLU A 541 -20.39 4.48 -19.88
CA GLU A 541 -20.73 5.88 -20.14
C GLU A 541 -19.54 6.67 -20.72
N GLU A 542 -18.35 6.51 -20.13
CA GLU A 542 -17.15 7.17 -20.63
C GLU A 542 -16.69 6.60 -21.98
N GLN A 543 -16.86 5.31 -22.23
CA GLN A 543 -16.61 4.71 -23.54
C GLN A 543 -17.59 5.26 -24.61
N VAL A 544 -18.87 5.42 -24.29
CA VAL A 544 -19.84 6.05 -25.20
C VAL A 544 -19.39 7.47 -25.54
N LYS A 545 -19.05 8.28 -24.54
CA LYS A 545 -18.56 9.66 -24.73
C LYS A 545 -17.31 9.71 -25.60
N LEU A 546 -16.37 8.76 -25.42
CA LEU A 546 -15.17 8.65 -26.24
C LEU A 546 -15.51 8.49 -27.72
N TYR A 547 -16.32 7.49 -28.06
CA TYR A 547 -16.64 7.20 -29.45
C TYR A 547 -17.51 8.28 -30.10
N GLU A 548 -18.43 8.89 -29.34
CA GLU A 548 -19.19 10.06 -29.80
C GLU A 548 -18.30 11.27 -30.09
N THR A 549 -17.31 11.53 -29.23
CA THR A 549 -16.33 12.60 -29.40
C THR A 549 -15.50 12.38 -30.65
N ILE A 550 -14.97 11.17 -30.85
CA ILE A 550 -14.22 10.80 -32.06
C ILE A 550 -15.10 10.96 -33.30
N ALA A 551 -16.34 10.47 -33.26
CA ALA A 551 -17.27 10.63 -34.37
C ALA A 551 -17.56 12.11 -34.68
N GLY A 552 -17.70 12.95 -33.65
CA GLY A 552 -17.85 14.39 -33.80
C GLY A 552 -16.66 15.05 -34.51
N LYS A 553 -15.43 14.69 -34.10
CA LYS A 553 -14.18 15.15 -34.74
C LYS A 553 -14.12 14.78 -36.22
N LEU A 554 -14.42 13.52 -36.52
CA LEU A 554 -14.45 13.02 -37.91
C LEU A 554 -15.53 13.71 -38.76
N ARG A 555 -16.72 13.95 -38.20
CA ARG A 555 -17.79 14.71 -38.89
C ARG A 555 -17.37 16.14 -39.20
N ALA A 556 -16.68 16.81 -38.28
CA ALA A 556 -16.17 18.17 -38.50
C ALA A 556 -15.11 18.22 -39.62
N ALA A 557 -14.21 17.22 -39.67
CA ALA A 557 -13.25 17.09 -40.77
C ALA A 557 -13.94 16.81 -42.11
N LEU A 558 -14.95 15.94 -42.12
CA LEU A 558 -15.73 15.62 -43.32
C LEU A 558 -16.40 16.86 -43.92
N GLN A 559 -16.91 17.77 -43.08
CA GLN A 559 -17.59 18.99 -43.54
C GLN A 559 -16.69 19.91 -44.38
N GLN A 560 -15.37 19.86 -44.19
CA GLN A 560 -14.41 20.66 -44.97
C GLN A 560 -14.40 20.27 -46.47
N TYR A 561 -14.83 19.05 -46.80
CA TYR A 561 -14.89 18.57 -48.18
C TYR A 561 -16.21 18.91 -48.88
N THR A 562 -17.26 19.29 -48.14
CA THR A 562 -18.58 19.63 -48.70
C THR A 562 -18.63 21.00 -49.37
N THR A 563 -17.55 21.79 -49.25
CA THR A 563 -17.35 23.10 -49.86
C THR A 563 -16.49 23.06 -51.14
N LEU A 564 -16.10 21.86 -51.58
CA LEU A 564 -15.52 21.59 -52.91
C LEU A 564 -16.64 21.46 -53.94
#